data_AF-A0AAW6UEN0-F1
#
_entry.id   AF-A0AAW6UEN0-F1
#
_cell.length_a   1.000
_cell.length_b   1.000
_cell.length_c   1.000
_cell.angle_alpha   90.00
_cell.angle_beta   90.00
_cell.angle_gamma   90.00
#
_symmetry.space_group_name_H-M   'P 1'
#
loop_
_entity.id
_entity.type
_entity.pdbx_description
1 polymer ?
#
loop_
_entity_poly.entity_id
_entity_poly.type
_entity_poly.pdbx_seq_one_letter_code
_entity_poly.pdbx_strand_id
1 'polypeptide(L)'
;MKNLIKFTLILGIFASVYFVGDQLIGIFIPNHETITNTSLLFLYGGITGYVLFIVFVVLLQEEGFRKIRGYKPKLSKTIHQLYIFIAAVFILIAFINFELQLLILLALVFMLITASLDSIRDKIIQEKEGNVLHPKKII
;
A
#
# COMPACT_ATOMS: atom_id res chain seq x y z
N MET A 1 8.27 -23.56 -2.36
CA MET A 1 9.64 -23.03 -2.53
C MET A 1 9.74 -21.83 -3.48
N LYS A 2 9.18 -21.86 -4.70
CA LYS A 2 9.20 -20.71 -5.63
C LYS A 2 8.69 -19.37 -5.04
N ASN A 3 7.63 -19.40 -4.22
CA ASN A 3 7.08 -18.18 -3.61
C ASN A 3 7.96 -17.60 -2.50
N LEU A 4 8.73 -18.44 -1.80
CA LEU A 4 9.61 -18.03 -0.72
C LEU A 4 10.86 -17.32 -1.28
N ILE A 5 11.36 -17.79 -2.42
CA ILE A 5 12.45 -17.15 -3.18
C ILE A 5 12.02 -15.80 -3.76
N LYS A 6 10.79 -15.70 -4.28
CA LYS A 6 10.25 -14.41 -4.75
C LYS A 6 10.13 -13.41 -3.60
N PHE A 7 9.68 -13.88 -2.43
CA PHE A 7 9.54 -13.04 -1.24
C PHE A 7 10.88 -12.53 -0.72
N THR A 8 11.90 -13.40 -0.63
CA THR A 8 13.25 -12.98 -0.21
C THR A 8 13.92 -12.07 -1.23
N LEU A 9 13.67 -12.26 -2.53
CA LEU A 9 14.21 -11.40 -3.58
C LEU A 9 13.59 -9.99 -3.55
N ILE A 10 12.28 -9.91 -3.31
CA ILE A 10 11.57 -8.64 -3.09
C ILE A 10 12.11 -7.93 -1.84
N LEU A 11 12.30 -8.66 -0.73
CA LEU A 11 12.91 -8.13 0.49
C LEU A 11 14.35 -7.61 0.27
N GLY A 12 15.14 -8.34 -0.51
CA GLY A 12 16.51 -7.94 -0.84
C GLY A 12 16.57 -6.66 -1.69
N ILE A 13 15.63 -6.49 -2.63
CA ILE A 13 15.49 -5.25 -3.40
C ILE A 13 15.07 -4.10 -2.49
N PHE A 14 14.18 -4.33 -1.53
CA PHE A 14 13.80 -3.29 -0.56
C PHE A 14 14.96 -2.87 0.34
N ALA A 15 15.74 -3.82 0.82
CA ALA A 15 16.92 -3.54 1.63
C ALA A 15 17.98 -2.76 0.83
N SER A 16 18.21 -3.09 -0.45
CA SER A 16 19.18 -2.36 -1.27
C SER A 16 18.76 -0.92 -1.56
N VAL A 17 17.47 -0.69 -1.84
CA VAL A 17 16.93 0.66 -2.03
C VAL A 17 17.07 1.49 -0.74
N TYR A 18 16.85 0.88 0.43
CA TYR A 18 17.04 1.53 1.73
C TYR A 18 18.49 2.01 1.93
N PHE A 19 19.47 1.12 1.74
CA PHE A 19 20.89 1.47 1.92
C PHE A 19 21.42 2.48 0.90
N VAL A 20 20.99 2.39 -0.36
CA VAL A 20 21.49 3.27 -1.43
C VAL A 20 20.82 4.65 -1.40
N GLY A 21 19.56 4.73 -0.96
CA GLY A 21 18.82 5.98 -0.85
C GLY A 21 19.49 6.97 0.12
N ASP A 22 20.06 6.48 1.21
CA ASP A 22 20.74 7.29 2.23
C ASP A 22 21.97 8.01 1.67
N GLN A 23 22.76 7.28 0.89
CA GLN A 23 23.99 7.80 0.28
C GLN A 23 23.69 8.85 -0.80
N LEU A 24 22.61 8.69 -1.56
CA LEU A 24 22.24 9.62 -2.62
C LEU A 24 21.77 10.97 -2.04
N ILE A 25 20.99 10.96 -0.96
CA ILE A 25 20.48 12.19 -0.35
C ILE A 25 21.63 13.06 0.19
N GLY A 26 22.68 12.45 0.74
CA GLY A 26 23.85 13.16 1.24
C GLY A 26 24.74 13.79 0.16
N ILE A 27 24.73 13.26 -1.07
CA ILE A 27 25.58 13.75 -2.17
C ILE A 27 24.95 14.96 -2.87
N PHE A 28 23.61 15.04 -2.97
CA PHE A 28 22.94 16.07 -3.76
C PHE A 28 22.68 17.41 -3.01
N ILE A 29 23.01 17.55 -1.72
CA ILE A 29 22.65 18.73 -0.94
C ILE A 29 23.84 19.31 -0.16
N PRO A 30 24.60 20.29 -0.71
CA PRO A 30 25.59 21.05 0.05
C PRO A 30 25.05 22.40 0.59
N ASN A 31 25.53 22.77 1.80
CA ASN A 31 25.58 24.10 2.46
C ASN A 31 24.44 24.62 3.38
N HIS A 32 24.85 25.06 4.58
CA HIS A 32 24.20 24.90 5.89
C HIS A 32 23.23 25.99 6.41
N GLU A 33 22.82 27.00 5.62
CA GLU A 33 21.92 28.05 6.14
C GLU A 33 20.55 28.13 5.43
N THR A 34 20.49 27.84 4.13
CA THR A 34 19.23 27.60 3.38
C THR A 34 18.67 26.18 3.59
N ILE A 35 19.47 25.29 4.19
CA ILE A 35 19.10 23.89 4.46
C ILE A 35 17.96 23.78 5.47
N THR A 36 17.87 24.61 6.50
CA THR A 36 16.84 24.43 7.54
C THR A 36 15.42 24.64 7.00
N ASN A 37 15.21 25.65 6.17
CA ASN A 37 13.91 25.88 5.54
C ASN A 37 13.63 24.87 4.43
N THR A 38 14.65 24.46 3.68
CA THR A 38 14.51 23.46 2.62
C THR A 38 14.25 22.06 3.19
N SER A 39 14.92 21.68 4.27
CA SER A 39 14.74 20.40 4.95
C SER A 39 13.37 20.31 5.61
N LEU A 40 12.88 21.39 6.23
CA LEU A 40 11.52 21.48 6.74
C LEU A 40 10.49 21.37 5.61
N LEU A 41 10.72 22.05 4.48
CA LEU A 41 9.83 21.95 3.31
C LEU A 41 9.78 20.53 2.74
N PHE A 42 10.91 19.84 2.65
CA PHE A 42 10.97 18.43 2.23
C PHE A 42 10.28 17.51 3.22
N LEU A 43 10.41 17.79 4.53
CA LEU A 43 9.77 17.03 5.58
C LEU A 43 8.24 17.16 5.49
N TYR A 44 7.72 18.38 5.50
CA TYR A 44 6.29 18.62 5.39
C TYR A 44 5.73 18.15 4.04
N GLY A 45 6.42 18.44 2.94
CA GLY A 45 6.03 17.97 1.60
C GLY A 45 5.99 16.45 1.50
N GLY A 46 6.96 15.75 2.11
CA GLY A 46 7.00 14.30 2.17
C GLY A 46 5.86 13.70 3.01
N ILE A 47 5.57 14.27 4.19
CA ILE A 47 4.43 13.84 5.02
C ILE A 47 3.13 14.01 4.24
N THR A 48 2.91 15.22 3.71
CA THR A 48 1.67 15.53 2.98
C THR A 48 1.51 14.65 1.75
N GLY A 49 2.57 14.45 0.96
CA GLY A 49 2.56 13.58 -0.21
C GLY A 49 2.24 12.13 0.16
N TYR A 50 2.84 11.61 1.23
CA TYR A 50 2.57 10.26 1.73
C TYR A 50 1.13 10.11 2.23
N VAL A 51 0.62 11.05 3.02
CA VAL A 51 -0.77 11.01 3.51
C VAL A 51 -1.75 11.04 2.33
N LEU A 52 -1.54 11.92 1.36
CA LEU A 52 -2.37 11.98 0.15
C LEU A 52 -2.30 10.67 -0.64
N PHE A 53 -1.12 10.05 -0.75
CA PHE A 53 -0.96 8.76 -1.38
C PHE A 53 -1.79 7.67 -0.69
N ILE A 54 -1.70 7.54 0.64
CA ILE A 54 -2.49 6.55 1.40
C ILE A 54 -3.98 6.80 1.19
N VAL A 55 -4.45 8.04 1.32
CA VAL A 55 -5.86 8.41 1.13
C VAL A 55 -6.32 8.07 -0.30
N PHE A 56 -5.52 8.37 -1.31
CA PHE A 56 -5.83 8.06 -2.70
C PHE A 56 -6.02 6.56 -2.94
N VAL A 57 -5.11 5.73 -2.43
CA VAL A 57 -5.21 4.28 -2.54
C VAL A 57 -6.45 3.76 -1.80
N VAL A 58 -6.79 4.35 -0.65
CA VAL A 58 -8.01 3.98 0.09
C VAL A 58 -9.28 4.27 -0.71
N LEU A 59 -9.34 5.43 -1.37
CA LEU A 59 -10.47 5.79 -2.22
C LEU A 59 -10.62 4.84 -3.41
N LEU A 60 -9.52 4.45 -4.05
CA LEU A 60 -9.56 3.46 -5.15
C LEU A 60 -10.13 2.10 -4.70
N GLN A 61 -9.81 1.67 -3.47
CA GLN A 61 -10.34 0.43 -2.91
C GLN A 61 -11.85 0.50 -2.58
N GLU A 62 -12.40 1.68 -2.32
CA GLU A 62 -13.81 1.85 -1.97
C GLU A 62 -14.76 1.34 -3.06
N GLU A 63 -14.43 1.56 -4.33
CA GLU A 63 -15.18 1.01 -5.47
C GLU A 63 -15.19 -0.52 -5.48
N GLY A 64 -14.07 -1.13 -5.11
CA GLY A 64 -13.93 -2.57 -4.96
C GLY A 64 -14.80 -3.13 -3.83
N PHE A 65 -14.83 -2.45 -2.67
CA PHE A 65 -15.69 -2.83 -1.55
C PHE A 65 -17.18 -2.72 -1.88
N ARG A 66 -17.57 -1.73 -2.69
CA ARG A 66 -18.96 -1.56 -3.13
C ARG A 66 -19.45 -2.76 -3.93
N LYS A 67 -18.60 -3.37 -4.77
CA LYS A 67 -18.92 -4.61 -5.50
C LYS A 67 -19.14 -5.81 -4.55
N ILE A 68 -18.26 -6.01 -3.55
CA ILE A 68 -18.41 -7.10 -2.56
C ILE A 68 -19.67 -6.92 -1.69
N ARG A 69 -20.03 -5.67 -1.37
CA ARG A 69 -21.18 -5.34 -0.51
C ARG A 69 -22.49 -5.90 -1.07
N GLY A 70 -22.61 -6.02 -2.40
CA GLY A 70 -23.75 -6.66 -3.06
C GLY A 70 -23.87 -8.16 -2.77
N TYR A 71 -22.77 -8.86 -2.49
CA TYR A 71 -22.76 -10.31 -2.31
C TYR A 71 -22.67 -10.74 -0.84
N LYS A 72 -21.81 -10.10 -0.03
CA LYS A 72 -21.63 -10.40 1.41
C LYS A 72 -21.48 -9.10 2.22
N PRO A 73 -22.58 -8.48 2.68
CA PRO A 73 -22.56 -7.15 3.30
C PRO A 73 -21.84 -7.11 4.66
N LYS A 74 -21.92 -8.19 5.45
CA LYS A 74 -21.22 -8.28 6.75
C LYS A 74 -19.70 -8.38 6.56
N LEU A 75 -19.25 -9.28 5.67
CA LEU A 75 -17.82 -9.49 5.39
C LEU A 75 -17.17 -8.25 4.75
N SER A 76 -17.87 -7.62 3.80
CA SER A 76 -17.44 -6.36 3.17
C SER A 76 -17.23 -5.25 4.20
N LYS A 77 -18.18 -5.07 5.14
CA LYS A 77 -18.04 -4.07 6.22
C LYS A 77 -16.81 -4.32 7.09
N THR A 78 -16.58 -5.57 7.50
CA THR A 78 -15.44 -5.91 8.36
C THR A 78 -14.10 -5.70 7.66
N ILE A 79 -13.96 -6.15 6.41
CA ILE A 79 -12.70 -5.96 5.66
C ILE A 79 -12.46 -4.47 5.40
N HIS A 80 -13.49 -3.71 5.05
CA HIS A 80 -13.37 -2.27 4.83
C HIS A 80 -12.97 -1.51 6.11
N GLN A 81 -13.58 -1.83 7.26
CA GLN A 81 -13.19 -1.24 8.54
C GLN A 81 -11.75 -1.59 8.94
N LEU A 82 -11.35 -2.85 8.75
CA LEU A 82 -9.97 -3.28 8.99
C LEU A 82 -8.99 -2.52 8.09
N TYR A 83 -9.34 -2.33 6.82
CA TYR A 83 -8.51 -1.61 5.87
C TYR A 83 -8.35 -0.13 6.22
N ILE A 84 -9.44 0.55 6.60
CA ILE A 84 -9.38 1.94 7.11
C ILE A 84 -8.51 2.02 8.36
N PHE A 85 -8.66 1.06 9.28
CA PHE A 85 -7.84 1.00 10.49
C PHE A 85 -6.35 0.85 10.16
N ILE A 86 -6.00 -0.04 9.23
CA ILE A 86 -4.61 -0.21 8.75
C ILE A 86 -4.11 1.12 8.14
N ALA A 87 -4.88 1.76 7.26
CA ALA A 87 -4.50 3.04 6.68
C ALA A 87 -4.24 4.12 7.74
N ALA A 88 -5.09 4.21 8.76
CA ALA A 88 -4.92 5.15 9.87
C ALA A 88 -3.63 4.88 10.66
N VAL A 89 -3.29 3.62 10.93
CA VAL A 89 -2.03 3.23 11.58
C VAL A 89 -0.83 3.64 10.73
N PHE A 90 -0.87 3.40 9.42
CA PHE A 90 0.21 3.77 8.49
C PHE A 90 0.42 5.29 8.41
N ILE A 91 -0.65 6.07 8.50
CA ILE A 91 -0.58 7.53 8.58
C ILE A 91 0.02 7.95 9.93
N LEU A 92 -0.42 7.35 11.04
CA LEU A 92 0.05 7.71 12.37
C LEU A 92 1.54 7.41 12.56
N ILE A 93 2.04 6.31 12.02
CA ILE A 93 3.48 5.96 12.04
C ILE A 93 4.31 7.04 11.33
N ALA A 94 3.82 7.56 10.19
CA ALA A 94 4.50 8.61 9.43
C ALA A 94 4.65 9.93 10.19
N PHE A 95 3.77 10.22 11.17
CA PHE A 95 3.87 11.41 12.02
C PHE A 95 4.82 11.22 13.21
N ILE A 96 5.04 10.00 13.69
CA ILE A 96 5.88 9.74 14.88
C ILE A 96 7.37 9.72 14.52
N ASN A 97 7.74 8.99 13.45
CA ASN A 97 9.13 8.83 13.04
C ASN A 97 9.25 9.14 11.55
N PHE A 98 9.30 10.42 11.21
CA PHE A 98 9.42 10.86 9.83
C PHE A 98 10.87 10.65 9.33
N GLU A 99 11.05 9.61 8.53
CA GLU A 99 12.24 9.40 7.70
C GLU A 99 11.80 9.03 6.30
N LEU A 100 12.34 9.71 5.29
CA LEU A 100 11.90 9.57 3.89
C LEU A 100 12.04 8.12 3.39
N GLN A 101 13.11 7.43 3.79
CA GLN A 101 13.33 6.01 3.48
C GLN A 101 12.27 5.10 4.14
N LEU A 102 11.95 5.35 5.40
CA LEU A 102 10.93 4.62 6.15
C LEU A 102 9.55 4.81 5.53
N LEU A 103 9.21 6.02 5.07
CA LEU A 103 7.95 6.30 4.36
C LEU A 103 7.84 5.56 3.04
N ILE A 104 8.91 5.53 2.26
CA ILE A 104 8.96 4.76 1.01
C ILE A 104 8.71 3.29 1.32
N LEU A 105 9.40 2.73 2.33
CA LEU A 105 9.23 1.35 2.75
C LEU A 105 7.78 1.08 3.21
N LEU A 106 7.22 1.95 4.06
CA LEU A 106 5.83 1.84 4.53
C LEU A 106 4.82 1.94 3.39
N ALA A 107 5.03 2.84 2.43
CA ALA A 107 4.17 2.95 1.26
C ALA A 107 4.17 1.65 0.44
N LEU A 108 5.34 1.03 0.29
CA LEU A 108 5.48 -0.25 -0.42
C LEU A 108 4.80 -1.40 0.33
N VAL A 109 4.97 -1.47 1.65
CA VAL A 109 4.26 -2.46 2.48
C VAL A 109 2.75 -2.23 2.41
N PHE A 110 2.29 -0.98 2.46
CA PHE A 110 0.87 -0.65 2.34
C PHE A 110 0.29 -1.06 0.98
N MET A 111 1.03 -0.82 -0.11
CA MET A 111 0.65 -1.30 -1.44
C MET A 111 0.58 -2.83 -1.50
N LEU A 112 1.51 -3.53 -0.85
CA LEU A 112 1.52 -5.00 -0.82
C LEU A 112 0.31 -5.55 -0.04
N ILE A 113 -0.06 -4.93 1.08
CA ILE A 113 -1.29 -5.25 1.83
C ILE A 113 -2.51 -5.01 0.96
N THR A 114 -2.57 -3.85 0.28
CA THR A 114 -3.67 -3.47 -0.60
C THR A 114 -3.83 -4.48 -1.75
N ALA A 115 -2.74 -4.84 -2.43
CA ALA A 115 -2.74 -5.84 -3.50
C ALA A 115 -3.15 -7.24 -3.01
N SER A 116 -2.76 -7.61 -1.78
CA SER A 116 -3.17 -8.87 -1.16
C SER A 116 -4.68 -8.90 -0.90
N LEU A 117 -5.25 -7.79 -0.42
CA LEU A 117 -6.69 -7.65 -0.23
C LEU A 117 -7.44 -7.69 -1.57
N ASP A 118 -6.91 -7.05 -2.61
CA ASP A 118 -7.47 -7.14 -3.96
C ASP A 118 -7.49 -8.59 -4.47
N SER A 119 -6.40 -9.35 -4.28
CA SER A 119 -6.37 -10.77 -4.68
C SER A 119 -7.38 -11.63 -3.91
N ILE A 120 -7.53 -11.40 -2.60
CA ILE A 120 -8.54 -12.10 -1.78
C ILE A 120 -9.94 -11.76 -2.27
N ARG A 121 -10.21 -10.47 -2.54
CA ARG A 121 -11.48 -10.03 -3.12
C ARG A 121 -11.77 -10.73 -4.44
N ASP A 122 -10.81 -10.74 -5.36
CA ASP A 122 -11.02 -11.27 -6.70
C ASP A 122 -11.29 -12.78 -6.64
N LYS A 123 -10.65 -13.51 -5.72
CA LYS A 123 -10.99 -14.91 -5.43
C LYS A 123 -12.42 -15.07 -4.90
N ILE A 124 -12.87 -14.21 -3.98
CA ILE A 124 -14.25 -14.25 -3.45
C ILE A 124 -15.29 -14.01 -4.56
N ILE A 125 -14.97 -13.15 -5.54
CA ILE A 125 -15.83 -12.89 -6.69
C ILE A 125 -15.81 -14.09 -7.66
N GLN A 126 -14.62 -14.61 -7.99
CA GLN A 126 -14.44 -15.74 -8.91
C GLN A 126 -15.07 -17.05 -8.39
N GLU A 127 -14.99 -17.35 -7.09
CA GLU A 127 -15.63 -18.54 -6.49
C GLU A 127 -17.15 -18.55 -6.71
N LYS A 128 -17.78 -17.39 -6.92
CA LYS A 128 -19.22 -17.28 -7.15
C LYS A 128 -19.61 -17.18 -8.61
N GLU A 129 -18.82 -16.50 -9.44
CA GLU A 129 -19.06 -16.46 -10.89
C GLU A 129 -18.66 -17.78 -11.59
N GLY A 130 -17.71 -18.53 -11.02
CA GLY A 130 -17.26 -19.83 -11.51
C GLY A 130 -18.28 -20.97 -11.40
N ASN A 131 -19.42 -20.77 -10.74
CA ASN A 131 -20.48 -21.78 -10.61
C ASN A 131 -21.61 -21.64 -11.66
N VAL A 132 -21.41 -20.84 -12.73
CA VAL A 132 -22.47 -20.52 -13.72
C VAL A 132 -22.18 -21.00 -15.14
N LEU A 133 -21.10 -21.77 -15.41
CA LEU A 133 -20.81 -22.27 -16.76
C LEU A 133 -20.64 -23.79 -16.82
N HIS A 134 -21.67 -24.53 -16.43
CA HIS A 134 -22.03 -25.71 -17.21
C HIS A 134 -23.03 -25.25 -18.27
N PRO A 135 -22.66 -25.16 -19.56
CA PRO A 135 -23.68 -25.11 -20.59
C PRO A 135 -24.48 -26.41 -20.47
N LYS A 136 -25.75 -26.29 -20.05
CA LYS A 136 -26.73 -27.36 -20.22
C LYS A 136 -26.62 -27.81 -21.67
N LYS A 137 -26.35 -29.10 -21.91
CA LYS A 137 -26.48 -29.74 -23.21
C LYS A 137 -27.82 -29.28 -23.80
N ILE A 138 -27.76 -28.47 -24.86
CA ILE A 138 -28.89 -28.25 -25.73
C ILE A 138 -28.95 -29.52 -26.58
N ILE A 139 -30.10 -30.19 -26.49
CA ILE A 139 -30.46 -31.46 -27.15
C ILE A 139 -30.39 -31.30 -28.66
#